data_AF-A0A9W7CZI7-F1
#
_entry.id   AF-A0A9W7CZI7-F1
#
_cell.length_a   1.000
_cell.length_b   1.000
_cell.length_c   1.000
_cell.angle_alpha   90.00
_cell.angle_beta   90.00
_cell.angle_gamma   90.00
#
_symmetry.space_group_name_H-M   'P 1'
#
loop_
_entity.id
_entity.type
_entity.pdbx_description
1 polymer ?
#
loop_
_entity_poly.entity_id
_entity_poly.type
_entity_poly.pdbx_seq_one_letter_code
_entity_poly.pdbx_strand_id
1 'polypeptide(L)'
;MDQVAFEELGFQGYARVSAAESCVLSYSESSASAFQDRVQLPVLGHKRRQKSTSDMAEAVDEDSLRFSTSSCHLVVDSGFSFTHVVPVIDGRVFKPGVRRINVGGKLLTNYLKEIVSYRQWNVMDDTPVINELKEALCYCSTDFDDDLKRYHSDRQARKHWILPDFVRTFEGRCREDATKEEVDDEDDEAATEDQQPAKPEDDEQALEMGVEMITVPEVLFNPSDIGINQAGIAETIVQAVEACPEELSGALYANILLVGGNTKFWNFRQRLEQDLRPLVPDVFDIELHEPTE
;
A
#
# COMPACT_ATOMS: atom_id res chain seq x y z
N MET A 1 3.97 -27.30 -31.11
CA MET A 1 5.30 -27.55 -31.68
C MET A 1 5.66 -26.23 -32.34
N ASP A 2 6.50 -25.37 -31.75
CA ASP A 2 7.76 -25.70 -31.09
C ASP A 2 8.08 -24.86 -29.85
N GLN A 3 9.04 -25.42 -29.15
CA GLN A 3 9.49 -25.24 -27.79
C GLN A 3 10.66 -24.24 -27.75
N VAL A 4 10.54 -23.26 -26.86
CA VAL A 4 11.58 -22.76 -25.93
C VAL A 4 13.01 -22.57 -26.47
N ALA A 5 13.47 -21.32 -26.46
CA ALA A 5 14.86 -20.98 -26.20
C ALA A 5 14.93 -20.05 -24.98
N PHE A 6 15.55 -20.55 -23.91
CA PHE A 6 15.97 -19.82 -22.71
C PHE A 6 17.29 -19.11 -22.99
N GLU A 7 17.38 -17.83 -22.64
CA GLU A 7 18.59 -17.11 -22.23
C GLU A 7 18.12 -16.26 -21.03
N GLU A 8 18.24 -16.69 -19.77
CA GLU A 8 19.46 -16.65 -18.94
C GLU A 8 20.29 -15.38 -19.15
N LEU A 9 19.86 -14.29 -18.50
CA LEU A 9 20.68 -13.36 -17.70
C LEU A 9 19.78 -12.25 -17.10
N GLY A 10 19.67 -12.19 -15.76
CA GLY A 10 19.27 -10.95 -15.09
C GLY A 10 18.13 -10.95 -14.05
N PHE A 11 17.54 -12.09 -13.68
CA PHE A 11 16.50 -12.12 -12.62
C PHE A 11 16.94 -12.92 -11.39
N GLN A 12 17.96 -12.42 -10.68
CA GLN A 12 18.22 -12.74 -9.27
C GLN A 12 17.83 -11.52 -8.45
N GLY A 13 16.59 -11.48 -7.93
CA GLY A 13 16.16 -10.36 -7.10
C GLY A 13 14.68 -10.21 -6.84
N TYR A 14 13.84 -11.24 -7.02
CA TYR A 14 12.51 -11.26 -6.42
C TYR A 14 12.27 -12.64 -5.85
N ALA A 15 12.55 -12.77 -4.56
CA ALA A 15 12.08 -13.91 -3.80
C ALA A 15 10.55 -13.90 -3.84
N ARG A 16 9.97 -14.84 -4.58
CA ARG A 16 8.59 -15.28 -4.35
C ARG A 16 8.59 -15.97 -2.99
N VAL A 17 8.40 -15.19 -1.93
CA VAL A 17 8.10 -15.74 -0.62
C VAL A 17 6.58 -15.76 -0.54
N SER A 18 6.00 -16.96 -0.54
CA SER A 18 4.61 -17.13 -0.15
C SER A 18 4.47 -16.60 1.28
N ALA A 19 3.48 -15.78 1.61
CA ALA A 19 3.28 -15.27 2.98
C ALA A 19 3.22 -16.41 4.03
N ALA A 20 2.90 -17.63 3.61
CA ALA A 20 2.95 -18.84 4.43
C ALA A 20 4.38 -19.29 4.82
N GLU A 21 5.39 -18.97 4.02
CA GLU A 21 6.80 -19.31 4.26
C GLU A 21 7.52 -18.28 5.15
N SER A 22 7.01 -17.06 5.26
CA SER A 22 7.50 -16.04 6.22
C SER A 22 6.98 -16.23 7.65
N CYS A 23 5.87 -16.94 7.85
CA CYS A 23 5.28 -17.14 9.19
C CYS A 23 5.97 -18.19 10.05
N VAL A 24 7.02 -18.85 9.55
CA VAL A 24 7.75 -19.89 10.27
C VAL A 24 9.18 -19.44 10.52
N LEU A 25 9.36 -18.38 11.31
CA LEU A 25 10.67 -18.08 11.89
C LEU A 25 10.54 -17.84 13.41
N SER A 26 11.00 -18.87 14.12
CA SER A 26 11.35 -18.94 15.56
C SER A 26 10.26 -19.26 16.59
N TYR A 27 9.58 -20.40 16.42
CA TYR A 27 9.32 -21.27 17.58
C TYR A 27 10.45 -22.31 17.64
N SER A 28 11.62 -21.93 18.16
CA SER A 28 12.61 -22.92 18.55
C SER A 28 12.09 -23.66 19.77
N GLU A 29 12.10 -24.99 19.75
CA GLU A 29 11.67 -25.90 20.82
C GLU A 29 12.35 -25.61 22.19
N SER A 30 13.36 -24.75 22.22
CA SER A 30 14.04 -24.24 23.42
C SER A 30 13.17 -23.37 24.34
N SER A 31 12.04 -22.84 23.87
CA SER A 31 11.18 -21.94 24.67
C SER A 31 10.11 -22.67 25.50
N ALA A 32 9.81 -23.94 25.18
CA ALA A 32 8.80 -24.72 25.91
C ALA A 32 9.29 -25.13 27.32
N SER A 33 10.59 -25.37 27.49
CA SER A 33 11.18 -25.70 28.80
C SER A 33 11.25 -24.50 29.73
N ALA A 34 11.48 -23.29 29.19
CA ALA A 34 11.59 -22.06 29.99
C ALA A 34 10.26 -21.62 30.63
N PHE A 35 9.11 -22.10 30.13
CA PHE A 35 7.80 -21.83 30.71
C PHE A 35 7.45 -22.81 31.84
N GLN A 36 7.89 -24.07 31.77
CA GLN A 36 7.67 -25.05 32.85
C GLN A 36 8.51 -24.73 34.10
N ASP A 37 9.70 -24.14 33.93
CA ASP A 37 10.57 -23.75 35.05
C ASP A 37 10.11 -22.48 35.79
N ARG A 38 9.21 -21.68 35.21
CA ARG A 38 8.70 -20.44 35.84
C ARG A 38 7.47 -20.63 36.74
N VAL A 39 6.94 -21.85 36.88
CA VAL A 39 5.74 -22.14 37.70
C VAL A 39 6.07 -22.65 39.12
N GLN A 40 7.34 -22.85 39.48
CA GLN A 40 7.71 -23.17 40.86
C GLN A 40 8.16 -21.92 41.62
N LEU A 41 7.27 -21.37 42.43
CA LEU A 41 7.59 -20.35 43.44
C LEU A 41 8.50 -20.94 44.52
N PRO A 42 9.56 -20.22 44.94
CA PRO A 42 10.05 -20.34 46.30
C PRO A 42 10.11 -19.00 47.05
N VAL A 43 10.01 -19.17 48.35
CA VAL A 43 9.79 -18.22 49.44
C VAL A 43 11.02 -17.35 49.75
N LEU A 44 10.74 -16.11 50.19
CA LEU A 44 11.56 -15.12 50.93
C LEU A 44 13.01 -15.48 51.33
N GLY A 45 13.93 -14.55 51.07
CA GLY A 45 15.23 -14.46 51.76
C GLY A 45 16.03 -13.19 51.43
N HIS A 46 16.36 -12.40 52.46
CA HIS A 46 17.24 -11.21 52.41
C HIS A 46 18.72 -11.55 52.15
N LYS A 47 19.48 -10.69 51.42
CA LYS A 47 20.70 -9.94 51.89
C LYS A 47 21.52 -9.24 50.77
N ARG A 48 22.17 -8.14 51.19
CA ARG A 48 23.10 -7.19 50.51
C ARG A 48 24.36 -7.83 49.89
N ARG A 49 24.89 -7.30 48.77
CA ARG A 49 26.16 -6.48 48.63
C ARG A 49 26.72 -6.39 47.18
N GLN A 50 27.08 -5.15 46.80
CA GLN A 50 28.30 -4.65 46.09
C GLN A 50 28.77 -5.20 44.71
N LYS A 51 28.63 -4.32 43.69
CA LYS A 51 29.63 -3.65 42.80
C LYS A 51 30.64 -4.46 41.95
N SER A 52 30.74 -4.00 40.69
CA SER A 52 31.86 -4.07 39.70
C SER A 52 31.85 -5.33 38.82
N THR A 53 32.14 -5.35 37.52
CA THR A 53 32.80 -4.45 36.54
C THR A 53 32.32 -4.83 35.14
N SER A 54 32.37 -3.88 34.20
CA SER A 54 32.57 -4.05 32.75
C SER A 54 32.00 -5.31 32.08
N ASP A 55 30.97 -5.14 31.26
CA ASP A 55 30.96 -5.67 29.91
C ASP A 55 30.10 -4.75 29.05
N MET A 56 30.76 -4.05 28.12
CA MET A 56 30.11 -3.42 26.99
C MET A 56 29.67 -4.55 26.06
N ALA A 57 28.44 -5.03 26.23
CA ALA A 57 27.78 -5.81 25.22
C ALA A 57 26.91 -4.85 24.42
N GLU A 58 27.31 -4.66 23.16
CA GLU A 58 26.59 -3.93 22.13
C GLU A 58 25.11 -4.35 22.14
N ALA A 59 24.23 -3.35 22.12
CA ALA A 59 22.81 -3.55 21.92
C ALA A 59 22.63 -4.18 20.53
N VAL A 60 22.33 -5.47 20.52
CA VAL A 60 21.89 -6.18 19.32
C VAL A 60 20.53 -5.60 18.97
N ASP A 61 20.44 -5.04 17.77
CA ASP A 61 19.25 -4.47 17.15
C ASP A 61 18.03 -5.35 17.45
N GLU A 62 17.03 -4.79 18.12
CA GLU A 62 15.75 -5.46 18.32
C GLU A 62 15.09 -5.58 16.94
N ASP A 63 15.00 -6.80 16.43
CA ASP A 63 14.26 -7.17 15.22
C ASP A 63 12.89 -6.47 15.23
N SER A 64 12.69 -5.50 14.33
CA SER A 64 11.45 -4.71 14.19
C SER A 64 10.24 -5.56 13.76
N LEU A 65 10.46 -6.85 13.49
CA LEU A 65 9.45 -7.88 13.21
C LEU A 65 9.10 -8.75 14.42
N ARG A 66 9.72 -8.51 15.59
CA ARG A 66 9.27 -9.13 16.84
C ARG A 66 8.03 -8.41 17.34
N PHE A 67 6.87 -8.93 16.96
CA PHE A 67 5.64 -8.64 17.68
C PHE A 67 5.82 -9.08 19.12
N SER A 68 5.98 -8.10 20.00
CA SER A 68 6.05 -8.30 21.44
C SER A 68 4.73 -8.94 21.88
N THR A 69 4.75 -10.24 22.18
CA THR A 69 3.79 -10.99 23.02
C THR A 69 2.44 -11.45 22.46
N SER A 70 1.99 -11.01 21.29
CA SER A 70 0.71 -11.50 20.72
C SER A 70 0.92 -12.77 19.91
N SER A 71 0.24 -13.87 20.26
CA SER A 71 0.31 -15.12 19.49
C SER A 71 -0.58 -15.13 18.24
N CYS A 72 -1.36 -14.07 18.03
CA CYS A 72 -2.34 -13.92 16.96
C CYS A 72 -2.04 -12.67 16.13
N HIS A 73 -2.00 -12.82 14.81
CA HIS A 73 -1.81 -11.73 13.85
C HIS A 73 -2.79 -11.89 12.68
N LEU A 74 -3.22 -10.78 12.12
CA LEU A 74 -3.98 -10.78 10.86
C LEU A 74 -3.14 -10.12 9.77
N VAL A 75 -2.69 -10.90 8.80
CA VAL A 75 -1.87 -10.38 7.69
C VAL A 75 -2.78 -9.97 6.54
N VAL A 76 -2.71 -8.70 6.13
CA VAL A 76 -3.41 -8.14 4.97
C VAL A 76 -2.36 -7.84 3.90
N ASP A 77 -2.27 -8.73 2.90
CA ASP A 77 -1.34 -8.63 1.78
C ASP A 77 -2.05 -8.09 0.53
N SER A 78 -1.86 -6.79 0.24
CA SER A 78 -2.38 -6.18 -0.98
C SER A 78 -1.30 -6.09 -2.06
N GLY A 79 -1.24 -7.14 -2.88
CA GLY A 79 -0.22 -7.34 -3.90
C GLY A 79 -0.62 -6.90 -5.31
N PHE A 80 0.22 -7.29 -6.29
CA PHE A 80 0.01 -6.93 -7.69
C PHE A 80 -1.28 -7.50 -8.28
N SER A 81 -1.60 -8.78 -8.10
CA SER A 81 -2.79 -9.36 -8.76
C SER A 81 -4.01 -9.47 -7.85
N PHE A 82 -3.78 -9.69 -6.55
CA PHE A 82 -4.81 -10.08 -5.58
C PHE A 82 -4.49 -9.47 -4.23
N THR A 83 -5.53 -9.33 -3.41
CA THR A 83 -5.40 -8.98 -1.99
C THR A 83 -5.79 -10.20 -1.14
N HIS A 84 -4.95 -10.58 -0.18
CA HIS A 84 -5.21 -11.70 0.72
C HIS A 84 -5.32 -11.22 2.16
N VAL A 85 -6.26 -11.78 2.90
CA VAL A 85 -6.36 -11.61 4.35
C VAL A 85 -6.14 -12.98 4.98
N VAL A 86 -5.09 -13.10 5.79
CA VAL A 86 -4.58 -14.37 6.31
C VAL A 86 -4.46 -14.26 7.83
N PRO A 87 -5.38 -14.86 8.60
CA PRO A 87 -5.23 -14.97 10.04
C PRO A 87 -4.16 -16.00 10.40
N VAL A 88 -3.24 -15.61 11.27
CA VAL A 88 -2.14 -16.43 11.77
C VAL A 88 -2.29 -16.53 13.29
N ILE A 89 -2.47 -17.76 13.78
CA ILE A 89 -2.70 -18.06 15.20
C ILE A 89 -1.62 -19.04 15.64
N ASP A 90 -0.86 -18.70 16.67
CA ASP A 90 0.27 -19.45 17.22
C ASP A 90 1.28 -19.87 16.13
N GLY A 91 1.59 -18.95 15.21
CA GLY A 91 2.50 -19.18 14.08
C GLY A 91 1.94 -20.08 12.97
N ARG A 92 0.64 -20.41 13.01
CA ARG A 92 -0.03 -21.24 12.00
C ARG A 92 -1.14 -20.48 11.30
N VAL A 93 -1.22 -20.65 9.99
CA VAL A 93 -2.31 -20.07 9.19
C VAL A 93 -3.62 -20.76 9.53
N PHE A 94 -4.62 -19.97 9.93
CA PHE A 94 -5.98 -20.44 10.16
C PHE A 94 -6.77 -20.46 8.85
N LYS A 95 -6.69 -21.60 8.16
CA LYS A 95 -7.24 -21.79 6.80
C LYS A 95 -8.71 -21.36 6.63
N PRO A 96 -9.66 -21.63 7.54
CA PRO A 96 -11.06 -21.25 7.35
C PRO A 96 -11.29 -19.73 7.29
N GLY A 97 -10.43 -18.96 7.97
CA GLY A 97 -10.47 -17.50 7.97
C GLY A 97 -9.68 -16.85 6.84
N VAL A 98 -8.98 -17.62 6.01
CA VAL A 98 -8.30 -17.06 4.84
C VAL A 98 -9.33 -16.51 3.85
N ARG A 99 -9.14 -15.27 3.44
CA ARG A 99 -9.94 -14.60 2.42
C ARG A 99 -9.05 -14.06 1.31
N ARG A 100 -9.60 -14.03 0.11
CA ARG A 100 -8.94 -13.51 -1.08
C ARG A 100 -9.92 -12.66 -1.88
N ILE A 101 -9.45 -11.48 -2.25
CA ILE A 101 -10.15 -10.54 -3.13
C ILE A 101 -9.41 -10.56 -4.48
N ASN A 102 -10.17 -10.63 -5.57
CA ASN A 102 -9.62 -10.53 -6.93
C ASN A 102 -9.42 -9.08 -7.38
N VAL A 103 -9.01 -8.22 -6.45
CA VAL A 103 -8.66 -6.82 -6.65
C VAL A 103 -7.23 -6.64 -6.16
N GLY A 104 -6.40 -6.07 -7.03
CA GLY A 104 -4.99 -5.79 -6.77
C GLY A 104 -4.45 -4.79 -7.78
N GLY A 105 -3.17 -4.44 -7.68
CA GLY A 105 -2.53 -3.39 -8.48
C GLY A 105 -2.67 -3.53 -10.00
N LYS A 106 -2.72 -4.74 -10.56
CA LYS A 106 -2.94 -5.02 -11.98
C LYS A 106 -4.30 -4.52 -12.44
N LEU A 107 -5.33 -4.76 -11.64
CA LEU A 107 -6.68 -4.28 -11.94
C LEU A 107 -6.70 -2.75 -11.89
N LEU A 108 -6.05 -2.15 -10.89
CA LEU A 108 -5.96 -0.69 -10.75
C LEU A 108 -5.25 -0.06 -11.94
N THR A 109 -4.09 -0.60 -12.34
CA THR A 109 -3.33 -0.13 -13.49
C THR A 109 -4.11 -0.30 -14.78
N ASN A 110 -4.81 -1.42 -14.99
CA ASN A 110 -5.66 -1.62 -16.16
C ASN A 110 -6.84 -0.65 -16.20
N TYR A 111 -7.49 -0.42 -15.05
CA TYR A 111 -8.60 0.51 -14.94
C TYR A 111 -8.15 1.95 -15.24
N LEU A 112 -6.99 2.37 -14.70
CA LEU A 112 -6.39 3.66 -15.03
C LEU A 112 -6.05 3.79 -16.52
N LYS A 113 -5.49 2.74 -17.12
CA LYS A 113 -5.19 2.71 -18.58
C LYS A 113 -6.45 2.92 -19.40
N GLU A 114 -7.56 2.25 -19.06
CA GLU A 114 -8.83 2.41 -19.76
C GLU A 114 -9.36 3.84 -19.66
N ILE A 115 -9.32 4.44 -18.47
CA ILE A 115 -9.77 5.83 -18.24
C ILE A 115 -8.93 6.82 -19.05
N VAL A 116 -7.60 6.74 -18.94
CA VAL A 116 -6.67 7.64 -19.64
C VAL A 116 -6.79 7.48 -21.15
N SER A 117 -6.85 6.22 -21.63
CA SER A 117 -6.97 5.91 -23.06
C SER A 117 -8.29 6.36 -23.68
N TYR A 118 -9.36 6.35 -22.90
CA TYR A 118 -10.65 6.84 -23.36
C TYR A 118 -10.72 8.37 -23.39
N ARG A 119 -10.10 9.05 -22.42
CA ARG A 119 -10.22 10.51 -22.25
C ARG A 119 -9.19 11.34 -23.00
N GLN A 120 -7.96 10.82 -23.16
CA GLN A 120 -6.82 11.61 -23.66
C GLN A 120 -6.04 10.86 -24.74
N TRP A 121 -5.14 9.97 -24.34
CA TRP A 121 -4.18 9.31 -25.23
C TRP A 121 -4.23 7.80 -25.02
N ASN A 122 -4.25 7.04 -26.11
CA ASN A 122 -4.24 5.58 -26.04
C ASN A 122 -2.90 5.05 -25.51
N VAL A 123 -2.87 4.68 -24.24
CA VAL A 123 -1.72 4.16 -23.48
C VAL A 123 -1.91 2.67 -23.14
N MET A 124 -2.73 1.96 -23.91
CA MET A 124 -3.08 0.56 -23.63
C MET A 124 -1.90 -0.39 -23.73
N ASP A 125 -0.83 -0.03 -24.45
CA ASP A 125 0.39 -0.85 -24.55
C ASP A 125 1.47 -0.40 -23.54
N ASP A 126 1.40 0.83 -23.02
CA ASP A 126 2.41 1.45 -22.15
C ASP A 126 2.13 1.23 -20.66
N THR A 127 2.09 -0.02 -20.25
CA THR A 127 1.78 -0.40 -18.86
C THR A 127 2.79 0.14 -17.81
N PRO A 128 4.12 0.15 -18.06
CA PRO A 128 5.07 0.67 -17.07
C PRO A 128 4.86 2.16 -16.76
N VAL A 129 4.63 2.97 -17.80
CA VAL A 129 4.43 4.42 -17.67
C VAL A 129 3.20 4.73 -16.81
N ILE A 130 2.10 4.00 -17.03
CA ILE A 130 0.88 4.18 -16.25
C ILE A 130 1.02 3.62 -14.83
N ASN A 131 1.81 2.58 -14.64
CA ASN A 131 2.10 2.07 -13.29
C ASN A 131 2.91 3.09 -12.48
N GLU A 132 3.92 3.72 -13.08
CA GLU A 132 4.72 4.78 -12.46
C GLU A 132 3.85 6.00 -12.12
N LEU A 133 3.02 6.45 -13.08
CA LEU A 133 2.08 7.54 -12.86
C LEU A 133 1.15 7.23 -11.67
N LYS A 134 0.58 6.01 -11.63
CA LYS A 134 -0.28 5.56 -10.53
C LYS A 134 0.46 5.61 -9.19
N GLU A 135 1.67 5.10 -9.12
CA GLU A 135 2.46 5.10 -7.88
C GLU A 135 2.88 6.51 -7.45
N ALA A 136 3.09 7.43 -8.38
CA ALA A 136 3.49 8.81 -8.10
C ALA A 136 2.31 9.72 -7.70
N LEU A 137 1.14 9.53 -8.30
CA LEU A 137 0.03 10.49 -8.22
C LEU A 137 -1.21 10.00 -7.48
N CYS A 138 -1.51 8.70 -7.53
CA CYS A 138 -2.73 8.18 -6.92
C CYS A 138 -2.58 8.07 -5.40
N TYR A 139 -3.69 8.29 -4.69
CA TYR A 139 -3.75 8.19 -3.24
C TYR A 139 -5.14 7.78 -2.76
N CYS A 140 -5.20 7.25 -1.54
CA CYS A 140 -6.46 6.90 -0.89
C CYS A 140 -7.06 8.14 -0.24
N SER A 141 -8.22 8.59 -0.70
CA SER A 141 -8.94 9.69 -0.04
C SER A 141 -9.57 9.21 1.27
N THR A 142 -9.53 10.03 2.32
CA THR A 142 -10.26 9.80 3.59
C THR A 142 -11.72 10.28 3.51
N ASP A 143 -12.00 11.28 2.68
CA ASP A 143 -13.34 11.79 2.41
C ASP A 143 -13.51 11.92 0.89
N PHE A 144 -13.99 10.84 0.29
CA PHE A 144 -14.11 10.71 -1.16
C PHE A 144 -15.10 11.73 -1.75
N ASP A 145 -16.22 11.99 -1.07
CA ASP A 145 -17.26 12.89 -1.57
C ASP A 145 -16.78 14.35 -1.61
N ASP A 146 -16.01 14.77 -0.60
CA ASP A 146 -15.48 16.12 -0.55
C ASP A 146 -14.32 16.32 -1.53
N ASP A 147 -13.42 15.35 -1.68
CA ASP A 147 -12.38 15.42 -2.72
C ASP A 147 -13.00 15.41 -4.13
N LEU A 148 -14.07 14.63 -4.36
CA LEU A 148 -14.77 14.62 -5.64
C LEU A 148 -15.36 16.01 -5.98
N LYS A 149 -15.98 16.68 -5.00
CA LYS A 149 -16.46 18.07 -5.17
C LYS A 149 -15.32 19.04 -5.44
N ARG A 150 -14.17 18.85 -4.78
CA ARG A 150 -12.97 19.67 -4.99
C ARG A 150 -12.47 19.55 -6.42
N TYR A 151 -12.28 18.34 -6.94
CA TYR A 151 -11.84 18.14 -8.34
C TYR A 151 -12.87 18.60 -9.39
N HIS A 152 -14.16 18.62 -9.05
CA HIS A 152 -15.19 19.15 -9.93
C HIS A 152 -15.19 20.69 -9.98
N SER A 153 -14.94 21.34 -8.84
CA SER A 153 -15.00 22.80 -8.71
C SER A 153 -13.69 23.50 -9.05
N ASP A 154 -12.56 22.89 -8.71
CA ASP A 154 -11.23 23.47 -8.86
C ASP A 154 -10.42 22.72 -9.94
N ARG A 155 -10.13 23.41 -11.05
CA ARG A 155 -9.25 22.87 -12.09
C ARG A 155 -7.79 22.82 -11.66
N GLN A 156 -7.37 23.66 -10.71
CA GLN A 156 -6.00 23.68 -10.18
C GLN A 156 -5.71 22.44 -9.31
N ALA A 157 -6.74 21.71 -8.88
CA ALA A 157 -6.55 20.43 -8.19
C ALA A 157 -6.00 19.33 -9.13
N ARG A 158 -6.12 19.51 -10.46
CA ARG A 158 -5.62 18.57 -11.45
C ARG A 158 -4.11 18.71 -11.61
N LYS A 159 -3.43 17.60 -11.85
CA LYS A 159 -1.97 17.57 -12.02
C LYS A 159 -1.62 17.22 -13.46
N HIS A 160 -0.52 17.75 -13.97
CA HIS A 160 -0.01 17.40 -15.29
C HIS A 160 1.21 16.49 -15.16
N TRP A 161 1.11 15.25 -15.66
CA TRP A 161 2.19 14.28 -15.67
C TRP A 161 2.86 14.27 -17.05
N ILE A 162 4.09 14.76 -17.12
CA ILE A 162 4.89 14.75 -18.34
C ILE A 162 5.37 13.31 -18.59
N LEU A 163 5.05 12.81 -19.78
CA LEU A 163 5.43 11.48 -20.23
C LEU A 163 6.93 11.43 -20.55
N PRO A 164 7.62 10.32 -20.24
CA PRO A 164 9.01 10.14 -20.64
C PRO A 164 9.12 10.06 -22.17
N ASP A 165 10.10 10.77 -22.73
CA ASP A 165 10.39 10.75 -24.17
C ASP A 165 11.26 9.55 -24.60
N PHE A 166 11.79 8.79 -23.64
CA PHE A 166 12.72 7.66 -23.80
C PHE A 166 13.99 7.97 -24.61
N VAL A 167 14.27 9.26 -24.84
CA VAL A 167 15.48 9.75 -25.51
C VAL A 167 16.36 10.47 -24.49
N ARG A 168 15.76 11.35 -23.70
CA ARG A 168 16.44 12.17 -22.68
C ARG A 168 15.97 11.82 -21.28
N THR A 169 14.71 11.41 -21.16
CA THR A 169 14.01 11.11 -19.91
C THR A 169 13.44 9.70 -19.98
N PHE A 170 13.66 8.93 -18.92
CA PHE A 170 13.20 7.53 -18.82
C PHE A 170 12.09 7.37 -17.78
N GLU A 171 11.89 8.38 -16.93
CA GLU A 171 10.88 8.46 -15.89
C GLU A 171 9.98 9.66 -16.20
N GLY A 172 8.70 9.51 -15.87
CA GLY A 172 7.76 10.61 -15.94
C GLY A 172 7.97 11.59 -14.79
N ARG A 173 7.44 12.80 -14.95
CA ARG A 173 7.53 13.82 -13.89
C ARG A 173 6.27 14.65 -13.81
N CYS A 174 5.93 15.08 -12.61
CA CYS A 174 4.92 16.13 -12.46
C CYS A 174 5.48 17.42 -13.05
N ARG A 175 4.67 18.12 -13.87
CA ARG A 175 4.93 19.51 -14.18
C ARG A 175 4.85 20.27 -12.86
N GLU A 176 5.95 20.91 -12.47
CA GLU A 176 5.92 21.84 -11.35
C GLU A 176 4.95 22.95 -11.72
N ASP A 177 3.89 23.14 -10.93
CA ASP A 177 3.00 24.28 -11.12
C ASP A 177 3.87 25.51 -11.03
N ALA A 178 4.09 26.18 -12.16
CA ALA A 178 4.75 27.47 -12.19
C ALA A 178 4.04 28.34 -11.18
N THR A 179 4.73 28.66 -10.08
CA THR A 179 4.23 29.58 -9.07
C THR A 179 3.86 30.88 -9.77
N LYS A 180 2.57 31.11 -10.00
CA LYS A 180 1.93 32.40 -10.22
C LYS A 180 2.78 33.47 -10.94
N GLU A 181 3.08 33.28 -12.21
CA GLU A 181 3.29 34.34 -13.21
C GLU A 181 2.84 33.67 -14.51
N GLU A 182 1.72 33.98 -15.15
CA GLU A 182 1.37 35.24 -15.79
C GLU A 182 -0.16 35.48 -15.67
N VAL A 183 -0.51 36.59 -15.04
CA VAL A 183 -1.71 37.35 -15.41
C VAL A 183 -1.25 38.23 -16.56
N ASP A 184 -1.72 37.97 -17.77
CA ASP A 184 -1.86 39.01 -18.79
C ASP A 184 -3.30 38.94 -19.31
N ASP A 185 -4.17 39.61 -18.56
CA ASP A 185 -5.27 40.35 -19.16
C ASP A 185 -4.63 41.47 -19.99
N GLU A 186 -4.68 41.40 -21.32
CA GLU A 186 -4.73 42.60 -22.17
C GLU A 186 -5.23 42.25 -23.58
N ASP A 187 -6.47 42.65 -23.84
CA ASP A 187 -6.95 42.95 -25.19
C ASP A 187 -6.07 44.06 -25.79
N ASP A 188 -5.38 43.83 -26.92
CA ASP A 188 -5.35 44.82 -28.01
C ASP A 188 -4.80 44.26 -29.33
N GLU A 189 -5.49 44.58 -30.42
CA GLU A 189 -5.10 44.32 -31.80
C GLU A 189 -3.93 45.24 -32.23
N ALA A 190 -2.86 44.70 -32.83
CA ALA A 190 -2.24 45.22 -34.06
C ALA A 190 -0.93 44.47 -34.40
N ALA A 191 -0.81 44.10 -35.68
CA ALA A 191 0.32 43.42 -36.28
C ALA A 191 1.64 44.20 -36.23
N THR A 192 2.76 43.48 -36.03
CA THR A 192 3.95 43.55 -36.90
C THR A 192 4.76 42.26 -36.80
N GLU A 193 5.14 41.75 -37.97
CA GLU A 193 5.94 40.55 -38.20
C GLU A 193 7.37 40.73 -37.67
N ASP A 194 7.79 39.88 -36.74
CA ASP A 194 9.17 39.38 -36.63
C ASP A 194 9.12 38.00 -35.97
N GLN A 195 9.43 36.97 -36.77
CA GLN A 195 9.47 35.57 -36.37
C GLN A 195 10.64 35.35 -35.39
N GLN A 196 10.36 35.45 -34.09
CA GLN A 196 11.14 34.76 -33.07
C GLN A 196 10.74 33.27 -33.15
N PRO A 197 11.67 32.31 -33.34
CA PRO A 197 11.31 30.91 -33.17
C PRO A 197 10.86 30.70 -31.72
N ALA A 198 9.71 30.05 -31.55
CA ALA A 198 9.17 29.68 -30.25
C ALA A 198 10.24 29.02 -29.37
N LYS A 199 10.24 29.32 -28.07
CA LYS A 199 11.06 28.61 -27.07
C LYS A 199 10.85 27.09 -27.22
N PRO A 200 11.89 26.26 -27.07
CA PRO A 200 11.80 24.80 -27.18
C PRO A 200 11.20 24.16 -25.91
N GLU A 201 10.07 24.68 -25.43
CA GLU A 201 9.35 24.18 -24.25
C GLU A 201 7.99 23.55 -24.61
N ASP A 202 7.63 23.50 -25.90
CA ASP A 202 6.29 23.11 -26.40
C ASP A 202 6.14 21.64 -26.84
N ASP A 203 7.19 20.81 -26.78
CA ASP A 203 7.12 19.41 -27.27
C ASP A 203 6.88 18.36 -26.15
N GLU A 204 6.74 18.78 -24.88
CA GLU A 204 6.53 17.84 -23.78
C GLU A 204 5.08 17.34 -23.73
N GLN A 205 4.88 16.06 -24.05
CA GLN A 205 3.58 15.42 -23.94
C GLN A 205 3.22 15.19 -22.46
N ALA A 206 2.05 15.68 -22.04
CA ALA A 206 1.59 15.54 -20.66
C ALA A 206 0.18 14.93 -20.58
N LEU A 207 -0.03 14.09 -19.58
CA LEU A 207 -1.33 13.57 -19.16
C LEU A 207 -1.91 14.44 -18.05
N GLU A 208 -3.14 14.91 -18.21
CA GLU A 208 -3.85 15.65 -17.16
C GLU A 208 -4.56 14.67 -16.22
N MET A 209 -4.21 14.66 -14.96
CA MET A 209 -4.75 13.75 -13.95
C MET A 209 -5.67 14.51 -12.99
N GLY A 210 -6.91 14.06 -12.84
CA GLY A 210 -7.92 14.62 -11.94
C GLY A 210 -8.47 13.61 -10.95
N VAL A 211 -9.80 13.43 -10.96
CA VAL A 211 -10.53 12.54 -10.03
C VAL A 211 -10.04 11.10 -10.06
N GLU A 212 -9.53 10.63 -11.19
CA GLU A 212 -9.01 9.27 -11.33
C GLU A 212 -7.83 8.98 -10.38
N MET A 213 -7.14 10.00 -9.87
CA MET A 213 -6.10 9.82 -8.84
C MET A 213 -6.65 9.24 -7.53
N ILE A 214 -7.92 9.52 -7.19
CA ILE A 214 -8.59 9.00 -6.00
C ILE A 214 -9.56 7.86 -6.35
N THR A 215 -10.21 7.91 -7.52
CA THR A 215 -11.19 6.89 -7.94
C THR A 215 -10.53 5.55 -8.25
N VAL A 216 -9.27 5.53 -8.72
CA VAL A 216 -8.57 4.27 -9.00
C VAL A 216 -8.25 3.51 -7.70
N PRO A 217 -7.59 4.10 -6.68
CA PRO A 217 -7.40 3.41 -5.39
C PRO A 217 -8.70 3.07 -4.67
N GLU A 218 -9.78 3.84 -4.88
CA GLU A 218 -11.10 3.59 -4.29
C GLU A 218 -11.64 2.18 -4.59
N VAL A 219 -11.27 1.61 -5.75
CA VAL A 219 -11.67 0.25 -6.16
C VAL A 219 -11.21 -0.83 -5.15
N LEU A 220 -10.16 -0.58 -4.36
CA LEU A 220 -9.74 -1.49 -3.29
C LEU A 220 -10.76 -1.53 -2.14
N PHE A 221 -11.42 -0.41 -1.87
CA PHE A 221 -12.38 -0.25 -0.78
C PHE A 221 -13.81 -0.53 -1.25
N ASN A 222 -14.15 -0.11 -2.47
CA ASN A 222 -15.47 -0.28 -3.08
C ASN A 222 -15.37 -0.90 -4.50
N PRO A 223 -15.10 -2.21 -4.63
CA PRO A 223 -15.00 -2.88 -5.94
C PRO A 223 -16.30 -2.84 -6.77
N SER A 224 -17.44 -2.72 -6.09
CA SER A 224 -18.77 -2.71 -6.72
C SER A 224 -18.98 -1.53 -7.68
N ASP A 225 -18.27 -0.42 -7.47
CA ASP A 225 -18.40 0.79 -8.29
C ASP A 225 -17.96 0.59 -9.74
N ILE A 226 -17.05 -0.37 -9.98
CA ILE A 226 -16.60 -0.77 -11.32
C ILE A 226 -17.28 -2.06 -11.79
N GLY A 227 -18.37 -2.48 -11.14
CA GLY A 227 -19.14 -3.67 -11.50
C GLY A 227 -18.52 -4.99 -11.02
N ILE A 228 -17.54 -4.96 -10.11
CA ILE A 228 -17.00 -6.17 -9.48
C ILE A 228 -17.78 -6.46 -8.21
N ASN A 229 -18.59 -7.52 -8.25
CA ASN A 229 -19.38 -7.96 -7.10
C ASN A 229 -18.52 -8.71 -6.06
N GLN A 230 -17.64 -7.98 -5.37
CA GLN A 230 -16.81 -8.45 -4.26
C GLN A 230 -16.77 -7.42 -3.14
N ALA A 231 -16.54 -7.90 -1.92
CA ALA A 231 -16.35 -7.08 -0.74
C ALA A 231 -15.05 -6.27 -0.82
N GLY A 232 -15.07 -5.09 -0.20
CA GLY A 232 -13.87 -4.27 0.00
C GLY A 232 -12.86 -4.91 0.96
N ILE A 233 -11.69 -4.28 1.10
CA ILE A 233 -10.66 -4.76 2.05
C ILE A 233 -11.18 -4.76 3.49
N ALA A 234 -11.86 -3.70 3.93
CA ALA A 234 -12.37 -3.58 5.31
C ALA A 234 -13.39 -4.69 5.65
N GLU A 235 -14.40 -4.89 4.79
CA GLU A 235 -15.38 -5.96 4.94
C GLU A 235 -14.73 -7.36 4.91
N THR A 236 -13.73 -7.55 4.05
CA THR A 236 -13.01 -8.82 3.94
C THR A 236 -12.21 -9.13 5.21
N ILE A 237 -11.64 -8.12 5.86
CA ILE A 237 -10.98 -8.25 7.17
C ILE A 237 -11.99 -8.76 8.21
N VAL A 238 -13.17 -8.14 8.29
CA VAL A 238 -14.22 -8.56 9.23
C VAL A 238 -14.65 -10.00 8.95
N GLN A 239 -14.90 -10.36 7.68
CA GLN A 239 -15.27 -11.73 7.29
C GLN A 239 -14.17 -12.78 7.60
N ALA A 240 -12.90 -12.37 7.62
CA ALA A 240 -11.78 -13.22 7.99
C ALA A 240 -11.74 -13.45 9.50
N VAL A 241 -11.97 -12.40 10.28
CA VAL A 241 -12.01 -12.46 11.76
C VAL A 241 -13.25 -13.20 12.26
N GLU A 242 -14.43 -12.96 11.68
CA GLU A 242 -15.67 -13.68 12.01
C GLU A 242 -15.59 -15.19 11.77
N ALA A 243 -14.75 -15.61 10.83
CA ALA A 243 -14.52 -17.03 10.57
C ALA A 243 -13.55 -17.67 11.58
N CYS A 244 -12.82 -16.86 12.35
CA CYS A 244 -11.95 -17.30 13.44
C CYS A 244 -12.75 -17.45 14.75
N PRO A 245 -12.19 -18.13 15.78
CA PRO A 245 -12.81 -18.18 17.11
C PRO A 245 -13.04 -16.79 17.70
N GLU A 246 -14.23 -16.57 18.27
CA GLU A 246 -14.67 -15.25 18.75
C GLU A 246 -13.74 -14.69 19.83
N GLU A 247 -13.15 -15.55 20.65
CA GLU A 247 -12.24 -15.19 21.74
C GLU A 247 -10.95 -14.52 21.24
N LEU A 248 -10.59 -14.75 19.97
CA LEU A 248 -9.38 -14.21 19.35
C LEU A 248 -9.64 -12.93 18.56
N SER A 249 -10.90 -12.53 18.38
CA SER A 249 -11.28 -11.35 17.57
C SER A 249 -10.54 -10.09 18.02
N GLY A 250 -10.53 -9.81 19.33
CA GLY A 250 -9.84 -8.64 19.87
C GLY A 250 -8.34 -8.66 19.61
N ALA A 251 -7.70 -9.84 19.73
CA ALA A 251 -6.27 -9.98 19.44
C ALA A 251 -5.97 -9.82 17.94
N LEU A 252 -6.84 -10.31 17.06
CA LEU A 252 -6.66 -10.15 15.60
C LEU A 252 -6.81 -8.70 15.15
N TYR A 253 -7.78 -7.96 15.69
CA TYR A 253 -7.98 -6.53 15.38
C TYR A 253 -6.86 -5.63 15.93
N ALA A 254 -6.31 -5.98 17.10
CA ALA A 254 -5.19 -5.27 17.71
C ALA A 254 -3.83 -5.62 17.08
N ASN A 255 -3.76 -6.55 16.12
CA ASN A 255 -2.49 -6.96 15.50
C ASN A 255 -2.68 -7.19 13.99
N ILE A 256 -3.14 -6.17 13.27
CA ILE A 256 -3.29 -6.23 11.82
C ILE A 256 -1.98 -5.78 11.17
N LEU A 257 -1.35 -6.66 10.40
CA LEU A 257 -0.13 -6.38 9.65
C LEU A 257 -0.47 -6.09 8.19
N LEU A 258 -0.15 -4.88 7.73
CA LEU A 258 -0.29 -4.45 6.35
C LEU A 258 0.99 -4.76 5.58
N VAL A 259 0.86 -5.53 4.49
CA VAL A 259 1.97 -5.84 3.57
C VAL A 259 1.51 -5.70 2.11
N GLY A 260 2.48 -5.53 1.21
CA GLY A 260 2.25 -5.48 -0.23
C GLY A 260 2.54 -4.12 -0.85
N GLY A 261 2.39 -4.03 -2.17
CA GLY A 261 2.69 -2.82 -2.93
C GLY A 261 1.58 -1.77 -2.82
N ASN A 262 0.30 -2.19 -2.78
CA ASN A 262 -0.80 -1.22 -2.77
C ASN A 262 -0.99 -0.57 -1.40
N THR A 263 -0.45 -1.14 -0.33
CA THR A 263 -0.49 -0.51 1.00
C THR A 263 0.38 0.75 1.07
N LYS A 264 1.25 0.96 0.08
CA LYS A 264 2.11 2.15 -0.05
C LYS A 264 1.39 3.38 -0.61
N PHE A 265 0.12 3.25 -1.03
CA PHE A 265 -0.64 4.43 -1.40
C PHE A 265 -0.70 5.41 -0.23
N TRP A 266 -0.56 6.70 -0.52
CA TRP A 266 -0.70 7.73 0.49
C TRP A 266 -2.09 7.63 1.15
N ASN A 267 -2.11 7.80 2.48
CA ASN A 267 -3.31 7.67 3.33
C ASN A 267 -3.97 6.28 3.38
N PHE A 268 -3.37 5.22 2.80
CA PHE A 268 -3.99 3.89 2.77
C PHE A 268 -4.39 3.39 4.17
N ARG A 269 -3.48 3.49 5.15
CA ARG A 269 -3.71 3.10 6.54
C ARG A 269 -4.86 3.87 7.17
N GLN A 270 -4.82 5.20 7.11
CA GLN A 270 -5.81 6.07 7.74
C GLN A 270 -7.20 5.80 7.15
N ARG A 271 -7.27 5.63 5.84
CA ARG A 271 -8.51 5.27 5.15
C ARG A 271 -9.03 3.89 5.59
N LEU A 272 -8.16 2.89 5.63
CA LEU A 272 -8.55 1.55 6.06
C LEU A 272 -9.04 1.53 7.52
N GLU A 273 -8.38 2.28 8.40
CA GLU A 273 -8.79 2.43 9.81
C GLU A 273 -10.19 3.05 9.92
N GLN A 274 -10.44 4.12 9.17
CA GLN A 274 -11.73 4.81 9.11
C GLN A 274 -12.86 3.91 8.59
N ASP A 275 -12.59 3.08 7.57
CA ASP A 275 -13.56 2.15 7.01
C ASP A 275 -13.79 0.93 7.91
N LEU A 276 -12.75 0.46 8.60
CA LEU A 276 -12.83 -0.69 9.50
C LEU A 276 -13.54 -0.35 10.81
N ARG A 277 -13.30 0.85 11.35
CA ARG A 277 -13.85 1.28 12.64
C ARG A 277 -15.38 1.11 12.80
N PRO A 278 -16.24 1.52 11.84
CA PRO A 278 -17.69 1.34 11.97
C PRO A 278 -18.14 -0.12 11.87
N LEU A 279 -17.30 -1.02 11.34
CA LEU A 279 -17.62 -2.44 11.20
C LEU A 279 -17.24 -3.27 12.44
N VAL A 280 -16.32 -2.76 13.27
CA VAL A 280 -15.77 -3.47 14.43
C VAL A 280 -16.42 -2.95 15.73
N PRO A 281 -16.81 -3.85 16.66
CA PRO A 281 -17.34 -3.44 17.96
C PRO A 281 -16.41 -2.49 18.73
N ASP A 282 -17.00 -1.52 19.46
CA ASP A 282 -16.24 -0.50 20.22
C ASP A 282 -15.36 -1.04 21.34
N VAL A 283 -15.55 -2.30 21.72
CA VAL A 283 -14.79 -2.97 22.77
C VAL A 283 -13.40 -3.38 22.29
N PHE A 284 -13.20 -3.52 20.97
CA PHE A 284 -11.93 -3.96 20.42
C PHE A 284 -11.10 -2.76 19.94
N ASP A 285 -9.84 -2.76 20.35
CA ASP A 285 -8.83 -1.85 19.83
C ASP A 285 -8.42 -2.31 18.43
N ILE A 286 -8.22 -1.34 17.52
CA ILE A 286 -7.78 -1.58 16.15
C ILE A 286 -6.37 -1.00 16.02
N GLU A 287 -5.40 -1.86 15.74
CA GLU A 287 -4.04 -1.42 15.46
C GLU A 287 -3.55 -1.99 14.13
N LEU A 288 -3.13 -1.07 13.26
CA LEU A 288 -2.53 -1.37 11.97
C LEU A 288 -1.01 -1.20 12.10
N HIS A 289 -0.25 -2.22 11.72
CA HIS A 289 1.20 -2.20 11.70
C HIS A 289 1.70 -2.28 10.27
N GLU A 290 2.71 -1.48 9.96
CA GLU A 290 3.41 -1.50 8.69
C GLU A 290 4.87 -1.87 8.98
N PRO A 291 5.47 -2.79 8.20
CA PRO A 291 6.89 -3.07 8.34
C PRO A 291 7.71 -1.83 7.98
N THR A 292 8.72 -1.52 8.79
CA THR A 292 9.71 -0.48 8.46
C THR A 292 10.51 -0.91 7.23
N GLU A 293 10.61 -0.03 6.23
CA GLU A 293 11.42 -0.22 5.02
C GLU A 293 12.92 -0.33 5.30
#